data_AF-Q6ALJ7-F1
#
_entry.id   AF-Q6ALJ7-F1
#
_cell.length_a   1.000
_cell.length_b   1.000
_cell.length_c   1.000
_cell.angle_alpha   90.00
_cell.angle_beta   90.00
_cell.angle_gamma   90.00
#
_symmetry.space_group_name_H-M   'P 1'
#
loop_
_entity.id
_entity.type
_entity.pdbx_description
1 polymer ?
#
loop_
_entity_poly.entity_id
_entity_poly.type
_entity_poly.pdbx_seq_one_letter_code
_entity_poly.pdbx_strand_id
1 'polypeptide(L)'
;MSISKELFKIANNLGAYSDYKTPQIQNLIDSATAVGKSWSGSWLGYHSRVYYTAFETPPPGAVFSAEWGLENNFSGGSRGAWLEYSFDDVVSYINQQAGAPNTDKLSSDGDQATLLYEDSKSDLLVNNLLEFARRKR
;
A
#
# COMPACT_ATOMS: atom_id res chain seq x y z
N MET A 1 21.07 9.49 -31.68
CA MET A 1 20.79 8.03 -31.57
C MET A 1 19.34 7.80 -31.98
N SER A 2 18.88 6.58 -32.35
CA SER A 2 17.44 6.35 -32.56
C SER A 2 16.73 6.32 -31.20
N ILE A 3 15.57 6.97 -31.08
CA ILE A 3 14.71 6.96 -29.86
C ILE A 3 14.50 5.54 -29.33
N SER A 4 14.33 4.57 -30.23
CA SER A 4 14.15 3.18 -29.84
C SER A 4 15.35 2.62 -29.07
N LYS A 5 16.59 2.99 -29.43
CA LYS A 5 17.80 2.53 -28.74
C LYS A 5 17.91 3.12 -27.33
N GLU A 6 17.50 4.38 -27.14
CA GLU A 6 17.52 5.01 -25.83
C GLU A 6 16.44 4.42 -24.91
N LEU A 7 15.24 4.17 -25.44
CA LEU A 7 14.18 3.44 -24.71
C LEU A 7 14.63 2.03 -24.29
N PHE A 8 15.30 1.28 -25.18
CA PHE A 8 15.86 -0.03 -24.85
C PHE A 8 16.95 0.04 -23.77
N LYS A 9 17.80 1.07 -23.80
CA LYS A 9 18.83 1.28 -22.76
C LYS A 9 18.18 1.48 -21.40
N ILE A 10 17.10 2.25 -21.34
CA ILE A 10 16.38 2.56 -20.10
C ILE A 10 15.64 1.33 -19.58
N ALA A 11 14.98 0.59 -20.47
CA ALA A 11 14.36 -0.68 -20.11
C ALA A 11 15.39 -1.68 -19.54
N ASN A 12 16.60 -1.75 -20.11
CA ASN A 12 17.67 -2.59 -19.58
C ASN A 12 18.17 -2.10 -18.22
N ASN A 13 18.33 -0.78 -18.02
CA ASN A 13 18.77 -0.22 -16.76
C ASN A 13 17.77 -0.46 -15.62
N LEU A 14 16.47 -0.36 -15.93
CA LEU A 14 15.39 -0.63 -14.98
C LEU A 14 15.08 -2.12 -14.83
N GLY A 15 15.63 -2.98 -15.70
CA GLY A 15 15.37 -4.43 -15.70
C GLY A 15 15.79 -5.13 -14.40
N ALA A 16 16.74 -4.56 -13.64
CA ALA A 16 17.08 -5.07 -12.31
C ALA A 16 15.92 -4.96 -11.29
N TYR A 17 14.95 -4.07 -11.55
CA TYR A 17 13.80 -3.79 -10.69
C TYR A 17 12.48 -4.31 -11.26
N SER A 18 12.45 -4.90 -12.47
CA SER A 18 11.20 -5.27 -13.15
C SER A 18 10.49 -6.48 -12.52
N ASP A 19 11.25 -7.44 -11.97
CA ASP A 19 10.74 -8.69 -11.39
C ASP A 19 11.21 -8.87 -9.94
N TYR A 20 11.13 -7.80 -9.17
CA TYR A 20 11.61 -7.77 -7.80
C TYR A 20 10.63 -8.54 -6.88
N LYS A 21 10.98 -9.80 -6.57
CA LYS A 21 10.15 -10.67 -5.71
C LYS A 21 10.28 -10.28 -4.24
N THR A 22 9.15 -9.93 -3.62
CA THR A 22 9.10 -9.49 -2.22
C THR A 22 8.10 -10.29 -1.39
N PRO A 23 8.43 -11.55 -1.03
CA PRO A 23 7.61 -12.35 -0.12
C PRO A 23 7.23 -11.61 1.17
N GLN A 24 8.14 -10.76 1.67
CA GLN A 24 7.92 -9.90 2.83
C GLN A 24 6.73 -8.94 2.64
N ILE A 25 6.62 -8.31 1.47
CA ILE A 25 5.51 -7.40 1.15
C ILE A 25 4.23 -8.20 0.96
N GLN A 26 4.30 -9.36 0.32
CA GLN A 26 3.14 -10.23 0.16
C GLN A 26 2.59 -10.65 1.52
N ASN A 27 3.44 -11.03 2.48
CA ASN A 27 3.02 -11.39 3.84
C ASN A 27 2.34 -10.22 4.56
N LEU A 28 2.84 -8.98 4.38
CA LEU A 28 2.21 -7.77 4.92
C LEU A 28 0.83 -7.54 4.30
N ILE A 29 0.72 -7.65 2.97
CA ILE A 29 -0.55 -7.51 2.24
C ILE A 29 -1.56 -8.55 2.72
N ASP A 30 -1.14 -9.81 2.83
CA ASP A 30 -2.02 -10.91 3.23
C ASP A 30 -2.48 -10.73 4.70
N SER A 31 -1.58 -10.33 5.59
CA SER A 31 -1.89 -10.06 7.00
C SER A 31 -2.83 -8.86 7.15
N ALA A 32 -2.56 -7.75 6.45
CA ALA A 32 -3.43 -6.58 6.45
C ALA A 32 -4.81 -6.89 5.87
N THR A 33 -4.86 -7.70 4.80
CA THR A 33 -6.12 -8.15 4.19
C THR A 33 -6.91 -9.04 5.15
N ALA A 34 -6.24 -9.93 5.89
CA ALA A 34 -6.89 -10.76 6.90
C ALA A 34 -7.49 -9.91 8.02
N VAL A 35 -6.73 -8.96 8.59
CA VAL A 35 -7.23 -8.02 9.61
C VAL A 35 -8.38 -7.17 9.05
N GLY A 36 -8.27 -6.72 7.80
CA GLY A 36 -9.29 -5.93 7.14
C GLY A 36 -10.67 -6.61 7.06
N LYS A 37 -10.75 -7.95 7.09
CA LYS A 37 -12.02 -8.68 7.14
C LYS A 37 -12.80 -8.46 8.44
N SER A 38 -12.14 -8.01 9.50
CA SER A 38 -12.75 -7.66 10.78
C SER A 38 -13.14 -6.19 10.89
N TRP A 39 -12.77 -5.35 9.92
CA TRP A 39 -12.98 -3.91 9.99
C TRP A 39 -14.46 -3.55 9.88
N SER A 40 -14.87 -2.51 10.62
CA SER A 40 -16.24 -1.98 10.63
C SER A 40 -16.75 -1.52 9.26
N GLY A 41 -15.84 -1.23 8.33
CA GLY A 41 -16.15 -0.67 7.01
C GLY A 41 -16.39 0.84 7.01
N SER A 42 -16.28 1.51 8.16
CA SER A 42 -16.53 2.95 8.30
C SER A 42 -15.24 3.71 8.59
N TRP A 43 -15.04 4.82 7.90
CA TRP A 43 -13.83 5.66 7.95
C TRP A 43 -14.03 6.96 8.73
N LEU A 44 -15.23 7.18 9.30
CA LEU A 44 -15.57 8.41 10.01
C LEU A 44 -14.97 8.44 11.42
N GLY A 45 -14.03 9.35 11.65
CA GLY A 45 -13.43 9.56 12.98
C GLY A 45 -12.88 8.27 13.58
N TYR A 46 -13.29 7.94 14.81
CA TYR A 46 -12.82 6.75 15.50
C TYR A 46 -13.27 5.43 14.85
N HIS A 47 -14.32 5.43 14.01
CA HIS A 47 -14.81 4.23 13.35
C HIS A 47 -13.76 3.58 12.44
N SER A 48 -12.85 4.40 11.91
CA SER A 48 -11.68 3.96 11.14
C SER A 48 -10.82 2.94 11.90
N ARG A 49 -10.92 2.92 13.24
CA ARG A 49 -10.19 2.03 14.13
C ARG A 49 -11.08 1.00 14.84
N VAL A 50 -12.31 0.81 14.35
CA VAL A 50 -13.22 -0.20 14.90
C VAL A 50 -13.10 -1.51 14.12
N TYR A 51 -12.80 -2.57 14.85
CA TYR A 51 -12.69 -3.92 14.34
C TYR A 51 -13.50 -4.88 15.21
N TYR A 52 -13.90 -6.01 14.65
CA TYR A 52 -14.47 -7.09 15.44
C TYR A 52 -13.41 -7.67 16.37
N THR A 53 -13.83 -8.15 17.53
CA THR A 53 -12.94 -8.64 18.59
C THR A 53 -11.88 -9.61 18.07
N ALA A 54 -10.66 -9.49 18.59
CA ALA A 54 -9.50 -10.31 18.21
C ALA A 54 -9.15 -10.31 16.70
N PHE A 55 -9.62 -9.30 15.94
CA PHE A 55 -9.48 -9.22 14.49
C PHE A 55 -10.11 -10.40 13.73
N GLU A 56 -11.12 -11.05 14.31
CA GLU A 56 -11.87 -12.11 13.67
C GLU A 56 -12.89 -11.57 12.67
N THR A 57 -13.21 -12.35 11.63
CA THR A 57 -14.29 -11.96 10.70
C THR A 57 -15.63 -11.97 11.46
N PRO A 58 -16.44 -10.90 11.38
CA PRO A 58 -17.69 -10.83 12.11
C PRO A 58 -18.64 -11.95 11.67
N PRO A 59 -19.27 -12.69 12.61
CA PRO A 59 -20.21 -13.75 12.27
C PRO A 59 -21.53 -13.15 11.72
N PRO A 60 -22.36 -13.95 11.04
CA PRO A 60 -23.68 -13.52 10.59
C PRO A 60 -24.49 -12.89 11.72
N GLY A 61 -25.05 -11.71 11.47
CA GLY A 61 -25.83 -10.95 12.46
C GLY A 61 -25.02 -9.98 13.32
N ALA A 62 -23.68 -10.08 13.34
CA ALA A 62 -22.83 -9.01 13.83
C ALA A 62 -22.75 -7.89 12.79
N VAL A 63 -23.22 -6.69 13.16
CA VAL A 63 -23.33 -5.54 12.25
C VAL A 63 -22.86 -4.30 12.98
N PHE A 64 -21.88 -3.61 12.41
CA PHE A 64 -21.49 -2.29 12.88
C PHE A 64 -22.46 -1.23 12.35
N SER A 65 -22.90 -0.32 13.22
CA SER A 65 -23.77 0.79 12.86
C SER A 65 -22.93 2.03 12.57
N ALA A 66 -22.86 2.47 11.31
CA ALA A 66 -22.11 3.68 10.97
C ALA A 66 -22.76 4.97 11.48
N GLU A 67 -24.08 4.95 11.74
CA GLU A 67 -24.84 6.08 12.28
C GLU A 67 -24.60 6.25 13.79
N TRP A 68 -24.57 5.13 14.53
CA TRP A 68 -24.52 5.13 15.99
C TRP A 68 -23.16 4.71 16.57
N GLY A 69 -22.27 4.17 15.74
CA GLY A 69 -20.96 3.66 16.17
C GLY A 69 -21.10 2.58 17.25
N LEU A 70 -20.27 2.69 18.30
CA LEU A 70 -20.29 1.82 19.48
C LEU A 70 -21.24 2.30 20.60
N GLU A 71 -22.04 3.36 20.36
CA GLU A 71 -22.99 3.82 21.36
C GLU A 71 -24.07 2.77 21.64
N ASN A 72 -24.42 2.62 22.91
CA ASN A 72 -25.45 1.68 23.34
C ASN A 72 -26.84 2.25 23.07
N ASN A 73 -27.39 1.97 21.88
CA ASN A 73 -28.75 2.34 21.50
C ASN A 73 -29.64 1.11 21.39
N PHE A 74 -30.76 1.12 22.12
CA PHE A 74 -31.65 -0.03 22.32
C PHE A 74 -32.27 -0.57 21.02
N SER A 75 -32.36 0.23 19.96
CA SER A 75 -33.03 -0.13 18.71
C SER A 75 -32.19 0.00 17.42
N GLY A 76 -30.96 0.54 17.49
CA GLY A 76 -30.18 0.87 16.27
C GLY A 76 -28.65 0.84 16.40
N GLY A 77 -28.12 0.45 17.56
CA GLY A 77 -26.68 0.37 17.81
C GLY A 77 -25.98 -0.79 17.10
N SER A 78 -24.65 -0.82 17.19
CA SER A 78 -23.85 -1.95 16.72
C SER A 78 -24.22 -3.25 17.43
N ARG A 79 -24.23 -4.37 16.69
CA ARG A 79 -24.50 -5.71 17.21
C ARG A 79 -23.27 -6.59 17.10
N GLY A 80 -22.94 -7.29 18.17
CA GLY A 80 -21.75 -8.14 18.28
C GLY A 80 -20.59 -7.46 19.00
N ALA A 81 -19.45 -8.16 19.09
CA ALA A 81 -18.29 -7.74 19.87
C ALA A 81 -17.36 -6.80 19.07
N TRP A 82 -17.85 -5.62 18.73
CA TRP A 82 -17.05 -4.58 18.09
C TRP A 82 -16.24 -3.80 19.12
N LEU A 83 -14.98 -3.51 18.82
CA LEU A 83 -14.06 -2.79 19.69
C LEU A 83 -13.30 -1.73 18.90
N GLU A 84 -13.05 -0.59 19.54
CA GLU A 84 -12.08 0.38 19.05
C GLU A 84 -10.67 -0.05 19.46
N TYR A 85 -9.73 0.02 18.54
CA TYR A 85 -8.31 -0.23 18.78
C TYR A 85 -7.50 1.07 18.61
N SER A 86 -6.30 1.12 19.18
CA SER A 86 -5.34 2.16 18.82
C SER A 86 -4.78 1.88 17.42
N PHE A 87 -4.38 2.93 16.70
CA PHE A 87 -3.74 2.77 15.39
C PHE A 87 -2.46 1.94 15.49
N ASP A 88 -1.62 2.24 16.49
CA ASP A 88 -0.33 1.59 16.68
C ASP A 88 -0.47 0.10 17.03
N ASP A 89 -1.50 -0.28 17.78
CA ASP A 89 -1.76 -1.70 18.10
C ASP A 89 -2.16 -2.49 16.84
N VAL A 90 -3.00 -1.91 15.98
CA VAL A 90 -3.40 -2.55 14.72
C VAL A 90 -2.19 -2.72 13.79
N VAL A 91 -1.37 -1.68 13.64
CA VAL A 91 -0.15 -1.74 12.82
C VAL A 91 0.84 -2.75 13.39
N SER A 92 1.04 -2.75 14.71
CA SER A 92 1.93 -3.69 15.39
C SER A 92 1.44 -5.13 15.21
N TYR A 93 0.14 -5.36 15.35
CA TYR A 93 -0.47 -6.67 15.14
C TYR A 93 -0.27 -7.17 13.70
N ILE A 94 -0.55 -6.34 12.69
CA ILE A 94 -0.32 -6.70 11.28
C ILE A 94 1.15 -7.05 11.03
N ASN A 95 2.09 -6.26 11.56
CA ASN A 95 3.51 -6.53 11.42
C ASN A 95 3.90 -7.85 12.08
N GLN A 96 3.40 -8.14 13.28
CA GLN A 96 3.67 -9.41 13.98
C GLN A 96 3.11 -10.60 13.20
N GLN A 97 1.87 -10.51 12.69
CA GLN A 97 1.27 -11.58 11.88
C GLN A 97 2.04 -11.82 10.57
N ALA A 98 2.62 -10.76 9.98
CA ALA A 98 3.46 -10.88 8.80
C ALA A 98 4.87 -11.45 9.07
N GLY A 99 5.21 -11.73 10.34
CA GLY A 99 6.53 -12.23 10.75
C GLY A 99 7.57 -11.13 10.99
N ALA A 100 7.13 -9.90 11.27
CA ALA A 100 7.96 -8.71 11.47
C ALA A 100 9.02 -8.52 10.36
N PRO A 101 8.61 -8.45 9.08
CA PRO A 101 9.55 -8.35 7.99
C PRO A 101 10.34 -7.04 8.04
N ASN A 102 11.65 -7.10 7.82
CA ASN A 102 12.45 -5.91 7.58
C ASN A 102 12.15 -5.37 6.17
N THR A 103 11.59 -4.16 6.11
CA THR A 103 11.25 -3.46 4.86
C THR A 103 12.24 -2.37 4.47
N ASP A 104 13.26 -2.08 5.28
CA ASP A 104 14.22 -0.98 5.06
C ASP A 104 14.92 -1.12 3.70
N LYS A 105 15.41 -2.32 3.40
CA LYS A 105 16.07 -2.60 2.13
C LYS A 105 15.11 -2.46 0.94
N LEU A 106 13.85 -2.86 1.12
CA LEU A 106 12.82 -2.77 0.07
C LEU A 106 12.48 -1.32 -0.26
N SER A 107 12.37 -0.48 0.78
CA SER A 107 12.19 0.96 0.62
C SER A 107 13.38 1.58 -0.11
N SER A 108 14.61 1.26 0.34
CA SER A 108 15.83 1.78 -0.29
C SER A 108 15.95 1.35 -1.76
N ASP A 109 15.66 0.09 -2.09
CA ASP A 109 15.70 -0.40 -3.47
C ASP A 109 14.63 0.29 -4.34
N GLY A 110 13.44 0.55 -3.76
CA GLY A 110 12.39 1.35 -4.41
C GLY A 110 12.82 2.80 -4.68
N ASP A 111 13.42 3.46 -3.70
CA ASP A 111 13.94 4.83 -3.84
C ASP A 111 15.00 4.92 -4.95
N GLN A 112 15.91 3.93 -5.01
CA GLN A 112 16.92 3.85 -6.08
C GLN A 112 16.29 3.62 -7.46
N ALA A 113 15.27 2.77 -7.56
CA ALA A 113 14.54 2.57 -8.80
C ALA A 113 13.85 3.86 -9.28
N THR A 114 13.25 4.63 -8.37
CA THR A 114 12.64 5.94 -8.68
C THR A 114 13.68 6.95 -9.16
N LEU A 115 14.84 7.05 -8.49
CA LEU A 115 15.91 7.94 -8.90
C LEU A 115 16.43 7.59 -10.30
N LEU A 116 16.68 6.30 -10.55
CA LEU A 116 17.15 5.82 -11.84
C LEU A 116 16.13 6.08 -12.97
N TYR A 117 14.84 5.94 -12.67
CA TYR A 117 13.76 6.23 -13.61
C TYR A 117 13.71 7.72 -13.98
N GLU A 118 13.74 8.62 -12.99
CA GLU A 118 13.67 10.07 -13.26
C GLU A 118 14.93 10.59 -13.97
N ASP A 119 16.11 10.06 -13.65
CA ASP A 119 17.36 10.37 -14.35
C ASP A 119 17.28 9.93 -15.83
N SER A 120 16.91 8.66 -16.04
CA SER A 120 16.74 8.08 -17.38
C SER A 120 15.72 8.84 -18.24
N LYS A 121 14.61 9.27 -17.64
CA LYS A 121 13.56 10.04 -18.30
C LYS A 121 14.04 11.45 -18.66
N SER A 122 14.77 12.10 -17.77
CA SER A 122 15.33 13.43 -18.01
C SER A 122 16.33 13.39 -19.18
N ASP A 123 17.20 12.40 -19.21
CA ASP A 123 18.17 12.18 -20.29
C ASP A 123 17.49 12.01 -21.66
N LEU A 124 16.40 11.25 -21.75
CA LEU A 124 15.63 11.12 -23.00
C LEU A 124 15.09 12.45 -23.49
N LEU A 125 14.47 13.22 -22.60
CA LEU A 125 13.82 14.47 -22.97
C LEU A 125 14.87 15.49 -23.46
N VAL A 126 15.98 15.61 -22.75
CA VAL A 126 17.07 16.52 -23.11
C VAL A 126 17.71 16.12 -24.44
N ASN A 127 18.04 14.84 -24.64
CA ASN A 127 18.65 14.37 -25.88
C ASN A 127 17.73 14.55 -27.10
N ASN A 128 16.43 14.31 -26.95
CA ASN A 128 15.47 14.52 -28.02
C ASN A 128 15.27 16.01 -28.36
N LEU A 129 15.23 16.89 -27.36
CA LEU A 129 15.15 18.34 -27.58
C LEU A 129 16.38 18.87 -28.33
N LEU A 130 17.58 18.38 -27.98
CA LEU A 130 18.82 18.73 -28.66
C LEU A 130 18.87 18.23 -30.11
N GLU A 131 18.45 16.98 -30.36
CA GLU A 131 18.32 16.43 -31.71
C GLU A 131 17.31 17.23 -32.57
N PHE A 132 16.17 17.59 -32.00
CA PHE A 132 15.17 18.42 -32.69
C PHE A 132 15.71 19.81 -33.04
N ALA A 133 16.43 20.45 -32.12
CA ALA A 133 17.06 21.75 -32.35
C ALA A 133 18.14 21.69 -33.44
N ARG A 134 18.91 20.58 -33.52
CA ARG A 134 19.92 20.37 -34.58
C ARG A 134 19.30 20.13 -35.96
N ARG A 135 18.15 19.44 -36.05
CA ARG A 135 17.47 19.17 -37.34
C ARG A 135 16.76 20.38 -37.95
N LYS A 136 16.55 21.44 -37.17
CA LYS A 136 15.93 22.70 -37.63
C LYS A 136 16.95 23.76 -38.09
N ARG A 137 18.25 23.47 -38.02
CA ARG A 137 19.32 24.27 -38.62
C ARG A 137 19.74 23.67 -39.96
#